data_AF-A0A1A8KUK4-F1
#
_entry.id   AF-A0A1A8KUK4-F1
#
_cell.length_a   1.000
_cell.length_b   1.000
_cell.length_c   1.000
_cell.angle_alpha   90.00
_cell.angle_beta   90.00
_cell.angle_gamma   90.00
#
_symmetry.space_group_name_H-M   'P 1'
#
loop_
_entity.id
_entity.type
_entity.pdbx_description
1 polymer ?
#
loop_
_entity_poly.entity_id
_entity_poly.type
_entity_poly.pdbx_seq_one_letter_code
_entity_poly.pdbx_strand_id
1 'polypeptide(L)'
;ISEMFNSISYNKGAAVLRMLSEFLTEPVFAQGLSSYLNTFAFKNTVYTDLWDHLQQAVDNTPGLDIPRSVHEIMNRWTLQMGFPVVTVDTRTGTVTQKHFLLDPDSVVDRPSQFNYTWFIPIKWMKNGVDQQQYWLLDKTDTHSS
;
A
#
# COMPACT_ATOMS: atom_id res chain seq x y z
N ILE A 1 18.58 -3.49 19.19
CA ILE A 1 18.74 -2.20 18.46
C ILE A 1 19.26 -2.42 17.03
N SER A 2 20.20 -3.34 16.79
CA SER A 2 20.67 -3.69 15.43
C SER A 2 19.58 -4.29 14.50
N GLU A 3 18.68 -5.13 15.01
CA GLU A 3 17.69 -5.85 14.19
C GLU A 3 16.56 -4.99 13.57
N MET A 4 16.41 -3.73 14.00
CA MET A 4 15.45 -2.80 13.37
C MET A 4 16.02 -2.19 12.07
N PHE A 5 17.34 -2.19 11.91
CA PHE A 5 18.08 -1.57 10.79
C PHE A 5 18.50 -2.62 9.77
N ASN A 6 17.60 -3.52 9.41
CA ASN A 6 17.86 -4.53 8.39
C ASN A 6 17.56 -3.90 7.01
N SER A 7 18.37 -4.21 6.00
CA SER A 7 18.19 -3.71 4.61
C SER A 7 16.77 -3.98 4.08
N ILE A 8 16.14 -5.06 4.53
CA ILE A 8 14.75 -5.43 4.24
C ILE A 8 13.77 -4.34 4.73
N SER A 9 13.95 -3.84 5.95
CA SER A 9 13.09 -2.79 6.52
C SER A 9 13.20 -1.48 5.74
N TYR A 10 14.42 -1.09 5.34
CA TYR A 10 14.66 0.11 4.53
C TYR A 10 14.08 -0.01 3.12
N ASN A 11 14.39 -1.10 2.41
CA ASN A 11 13.93 -1.29 1.04
C ASN A 11 12.41 -1.44 0.98
N LYS A 12 11.81 -2.20 1.90
CA LYS A 12 10.35 -2.31 2.00
C LYS A 12 9.71 -0.97 2.35
N GLY A 13 10.25 -0.26 3.34
CA GLY A 13 9.74 1.05 3.76
C GLY A 13 9.74 2.05 2.61
N ALA A 14 10.86 2.18 1.89
CA ALA A 14 10.96 3.08 0.73
C ALA A 14 9.99 2.70 -0.41
N ALA A 15 9.87 1.41 -0.73
CA ALA A 15 8.95 0.94 -1.76
C ALA A 15 7.48 1.22 -1.39
N VAL A 16 7.10 0.99 -0.14
CA VAL A 16 5.74 1.24 0.38
C VAL A 16 5.43 2.74 0.40
N LEU A 17 6.38 3.59 0.81
CA LEU A 17 6.22 5.04 0.75
C LEU A 17 6.13 5.58 -0.69
N ARG A 18 6.90 5.00 -1.61
CA ARG A 18 6.80 5.34 -3.04
C ARG A 18 5.43 4.99 -3.59
N MET A 19 4.93 3.78 -3.31
CA MET A 19 3.59 3.36 -3.70
C MET A 19 2.52 4.29 -3.12
N LEU A 20 2.65 4.67 -1.85
CA LEU A 20 1.76 5.63 -1.19
C LEU A 20 1.75 7.00 -1.88
N SER A 21 2.92 7.56 -2.18
CA SER A 21 3.04 8.81 -2.94
C SER A 21 2.41 8.70 -4.33
N GLU A 22 2.55 7.55 -5.00
CA GLU A 22 2.01 7.33 -6.34
C GLU A 22 0.48 7.28 -6.39
N PHE A 23 -0.19 6.68 -5.40
CA PHE A 23 -1.66 6.60 -5.39
C PHE A 23 -2.32 7.82 -4.77
N LEU A 24 -1.62 8.55 -3.89
CA LEU A 24 -2.10 9.84 -3.37
C LEU A 24 -1.81 10.99 -4.32
N THR A 25 -0.90 10.80 -5.27
CA THR A 25 -0.18 11.83 -6.03
C THR A 25 0.87 12.57 -5.19
N GLU A 26 1.97 12.94 -5.84
CA GLU A 26 3.09 13.62 -5.20
C GLU A 26 2.70 14.94 -4.49
N PRO A 27 1.84 15.81 -5.06
CA PRO A 27 1.42 17.04 -4.39
C PRO A 27 0.68 16.80 -3.07
N VAL A 28 -0.27 15.87 -3.06
CA VAL A 28 -1.08 15.56 -1.86
C VAL A 28 -0.22 14.87 -0.81
N PHE A 29 0.63 13.94 -1.24
CA PHE A 29 1.59 13.28 -0.37
C PHE A 29 2.55 14.31 0.28
N ALA A 30 3.12 15.22 -0.51
CA ALA A 30 4.01 16.27 0.00
C ALA A 30 3.28 17.23 0.96
N GLN A 31 2.03 17.57 0.67
CA GLN A 31 1.20 18.40 1.55
C GLN A 31 0.96 17.72 2.91
N GLY A 32 0.54 16.46 2.92
CA GLY A 32 0.33 15.71 4.16
C GLY A 32 1.63 15.51 4.95
N LEU A 33 2.73 15.20 4.25
CA LEU A 33 4.05 15.07 4.87
C LEU A 33 4.52 16.40 5.49
N SER A 34 4.34 17.53 4.79
CA SER A 34 4.67 18.86 5.30
C SER A 34 3.85 19.20 6.54
N SER A 35 2.54 18.93 6.50
CA SER A 35 1.63 19.13 7.65
C SER A 35 2.07 18.32 8.88
N TYR A 36 2.42 17.05 8.69
CA TYR A 36 2.93 16.17 9.74
C TYR A 36 4.24 16.69 10.33
N LEU A 37 5.24 17.00 9.49
CA LEU A 37 6.55 17.47 9.95
C LEU A 37 6.46 18.79 10.72
N ASN A 38 5.60 19.71 10.28
CA ASN A 38 5.39 20.99 10.96
C ASN A 38 4.68 20.82 12.32
N THR A 39 3.67 19.94 12.38
CA THR A 39 2.87 19.69 13.59
C THR A 39 3.71 19.04 14.70
N PHE A 40 4.58 18.11 14.33
CA PHE A 40 5.39 17.32 15.25
C PHE A 40 6.86 17.74 15.29
N ALA A 41 7.20 18.93 14.79
CA ALA A 41 8.54 19.47 14.87
C ALA A 41 9.05 19.43 16.32
N PHE A 42 10.23 18.85 16.52
CA PHE A 42 10.90 18.67 17.82
C PHE A 42 10.14 17.81 18.84
N LYS A 43 9.16 17.00 18.39
CA LYS A 43 8.38 16.06 19.21
C LYS A 43 8.57 14.63 18.72
N ASN A 44 8.05 13.68 19.51
CA ASN A 44 7.95 12.27 19.12
C ASN A 44 6.62 12.02 18.42
N THR A 45 6.60 10.99 17.58
CA THR A 45 5.42 10.54 16.84
C THR A 45 5.32 9.03 16.83
N VAL A 46 4.14 8.54 16.47
CA VAL A 46 3.87 7.17 16.09
C VAL A 46 3.43 7.11 14.63
N TYR A 47 3.47 5.93 14.02
CA TYR A 47 3.16 5.76 12.59
C TYR A 47 1.72 6.20 12.22
N THR A 48 0.79 6.13 13.17
CA THR A 48 -0.61 6.57 12.99
C THR A 48 -0.71 8.07 12.74
N ASP A 49 0.17 8.86 13.35
CA ASP A 49 0.17 10.33 13.19
C ASP A 49 0.45 10.71 11.72
N LEU A 50 1.36 9.98 11.04
CA LEU A 50 1.62 10.19 9.61
C LEU A 50 0.39 9.88 8.76
N TRP A 51 -0.30 8.77 9.06
CA TRP A 51 -1.52 8.38 8.35
C TRP A 51 -2.64 9.39 8.53
N ASP A 52 -2.79 9.97 9.72
CA ASP A 52 -3.79 11.00 9.98
C ASP A 52 -3.56 12.25 9.13
N HIS A 53 -2.33 12.74 9.06
CA HIS A 53 -2.01 13.92 8.24
C HIS A 53 -2.14 13.67 6.74
N LEU A 54 -1.80 12.46 6.28
CA LEU A 54 -2.01 12.08 4.88
C LEU A 54 -3.51 11.92 4.56
N GLN A 55 -4.30 11.34 5.47
CA GLN A 55 -5.74 11.26 5.32
C GLN A 55 -6.37 12.66 5.25
N GLN A 56 -5.95 13.58 6.11
CA GLN A 56 -6.41 14.97 6.04
C GLN A 56 -6.07 15.63 4.70
N ALA A 57 -4.89 15.37 4.14
CA ALA A 57 -4.53 15.89 2.82
C ALA A 57 -5.43 15.33 1.71
N VAL A 58 -5.79 14.05 1.79
CA VAL A 58 -6.76 13.40 0.89
C VAL A 58 -8.14 14.04 1.03
N ASP A 59 -8.66 14.14 2.25
CA ASP A 59 -10.00 14.67 2.52
C ASP A 59 -10.15 16.13 2.05
N ASN A 60 -9.06 16.89 2.06
CA ASN A 60 -9.00 18.28 1.59
C ASN A 60 -8.76 18.42 0.07
N THR A 61 -8.59 17.32 -0.67
CA THR A 61 -8.33 17.34 -2.12
C THR A 61 -9.58 16.89 -2.89
N PRO A 62 -10.32 17.82 -3.53
CA PRO A 62 -11.49 17.45 -4.32
C PRO A 62 -11.13 16.52 -5.48
N GLY A 63 -11.90 15.45 -5.64
CA GLY A 63 -11.74 14.49 -6.74
C GLY A 63 -10.66 13.43 -6.54
N LEU A 64 -9.92 13.45 -5.43
CA LEU A 64 -9.08 12.33 -5.02
C LEU A 64 -9.91 11.37 -4.18
N ASP A 65 -10.24 10.22 -4.75
CA ASP A 65 -10.95 9.15 -4.05
C ASP A 65 -10.05 7.93 -3.88
N ILE A 66 -10.01 7.41 -2.66
CA ILE A 66 -9.30 6.17 -2.31
C ILE A 66 -10.32 5.20 -1.72
N PRO A 67 -10.23 3.90 -2.03
CA PRO A 67 -11.29 2.95 -1.70
C PRO A 67 -11.48 2.75 -0.19
N ARG A 68 -10.46 3.08 0.61
CA ARG A 68 -10.37 2.90 2.05
C ARG A 68 -9.46 3.98 2.64
N SER A 69 -9.53 4.19 3.95
CA SER A 69 -8.67 5.16 4.61
C SER A 69 -7.18 4.83 4.43
N VAL A 70 -6.32 5.85 4.50
CA VAL A 70 -4.87 5.69 4.48
C VAL A 70 -4.42 4.70 5.55
N HIS A 71 -5.03 4.75 6.74
CA HIS A 71 -4.79 3.76 7.80
C HIS A 71 -5.06 2.33 7.37
N GLU A 72 -6.25 2.06 6.83
CA GLU A 72 -6.63 0.70 6.44
C GLU A 72 -5.75 0.13 5.33
N ILE A 73 -5.38 0.96 4.37
CA ILE A 73 -4.46 0.58 3.28
C ILE A 73 -3.08 0.31 3.87
N MET A 74 -2.50 1.28 4.57
CA MET A 74 -1.10 1.23 4.99
C MET A 74 -0.84 0.23 6.10
N ASN A 75 -1.81 -0.02 7.00
CA ASN A 75 -1.68 -1.05 8.02
C ASN A 75 -1.50 -2.44 7.41
N ARG A 76 -2.13 -2.73 6.27
CA ARG A 76 -1.89 -3.99 5.53
C ARG A 76 -0.50 -4.07 4.93
N TRP A 77 0.17 -2.95 4.66
CA TRP A 77 1.54 -2.95 4.14
C TRP A 77 2.61 -2.99 5.23
N THR A 78 2.31 -2.44 6.41
CA THR A 78 3.29 -2.25 7.50
C THR A 78 3.17 -3.25 8.64
N LEU A 79 1.97 -3.72 8.99
CA LEU A 79 1.75 -4.58 10.17
C LEU A 79 1.78 -6.09 9.87
N GLN A 80 2.01 -6.49 8.62
CA GLN A 80 2.25 -7.89 8.24
C GLN A 80 3.56 -8.05 7.48
N MET A 81 4.20 -9.21 7.67
CA MET A 81 5.44 -9.55 6.99
C MET A 81 5.21 -9.89 5.51
N GLY A 82 6.28 -9.80 4.72
CA GLY A 82 6.24 -10.12 3.29
C GLY A 82 5.47 -9.09 2.46
N PHE A 83 5.05 -9.53 1.28
CA PHE A 83 4.35 -8.77 0.24
C PHE A 83 3.55 -9.73 -0.66
N PRO A 84 2.55 -9.23 -1.41
CA PRO A 84 1.76 -10.07 -2.29
C PRO A 84 2.46 -10.36 -3.62
N VAL A 85 2.17 -11.53 -4.19
CA VAL A 85 2.23 -11.77 -5.63
C VAL A 85 0.82 -11.60 -6.20
N VAL A 86 0.71 -10.82 -7.28
CA VAL A 86 -0.56 -10.60 -8.00
C VAL A 86 -0.53 -11.44 -9.28
N THR A 87 -1.55 -12.28 -9.47
CA THR A 87 -1.72 -13.10 -10.68
C THR A 87 -2.93 -12.60 -11.44
N VAL A 88 -2.73 -12.27 -12.71
CA VAL A 88 -3.79 -11.82 -13.63
C VAL A 88 -4.03 -12.90 -14.68
N ASP A 89 -5.26 -13.43 -14.74
CA ASP A 89 -5.73 -14.24 -15.85
C ASP A 89 -6.33 -13.32 -16.92
N THR A 90 -5.58 -13.09 -17.99
CA THR A 90 -5.98 -12.19 -19.09
C THR A 90 -7.11 -12.73 -19.96
N ARG A 91 -7.45 -14.03 -19.85
CA ARG A 91 -8.60 -14.61 -20.55
C ARG A 91 -9.93 -14.27 -19.88
N THR A 92 -9.92 -14.22 -18.55
CA THR A 92 -11.14 -14.02 -17.74
C THR A 92 -11.20 -12.64 -17.09
N GLY A 93 -10.07 -11.93 -17.02
CA GLY A 93 -9.94 -10.69 -16.24
C GLY A 93 -9.81 -10.94 -14.73
N THR A 94 -9.65 -12.20 -14.30
CA THR A 94 -9.53 -12.53 -12.88
C THR A 94 -8.19 -12.07 -12.34
N VAL A 95 -8.21 -11.30 -11.25
CA VAL A 95 -7.03 -10.83 -10.53
C VAL A 95 -7.03 -11.47 -9.15
N THR A 96 -5.92 -12.09 -8.77
CA THR A 96 -5.77 -12.74 -7.46
C THR A 96 -4.50 -12.29 -6.76
N GLN A 97 -4.51 -12.26 -5.43
CA GLN A 97 -3.34 -12.03 -4.60
C GLN A 97 -3.07 -13.20 -3.66
N LYS A 98 -1.78 -13.50 -3.47
CA LYS A 98 -1.28 -14.46 -2.48
C LYS A 98 -0.03 -13.91 -1.81
N HIS A 99 0.26 -14.33 -0.58
CA HIS A 99 1.54 -14.04 0.05
C HIS A 99 2.67 -14.63 -0.79
N PHE A 100 3.63 -13.82 -1.21
CA PHE A 100 4.81 -14.31 -1.92
C PHE A 100 5.77 -14.98 -0.93
N LEU A 101 6.12 -16.23 -1.22
CA LEU A 101 7.16 -17.00 -0.54
C LEU A 101 8.15 -17.50 -1.61
N LEU A 102 9.45 -17.48 -1.30
CA LEU A 102 10.46 -18.05 -2.21
C LEU A 102 10.25 -19.56 -2.40
N ASP A 103 9.85 -20.23 -1.33
CA ASP A 103 9.38 -21.61 -1.34
C ASP A 103 7.85 -21.61 -1.07
N PRO A 104 7.01 -21.93 -2.07
CA PRO A 104 5.55 -21.95 -1.93
C PRO A 104 5.02 -22.93 -0.87
N ASP A 105 5.78 -23.98 -0.56
CA ASP A 105 5.39 -25.03 0.39
C ASP A 105 5.82 -24.72 1.84
N SER A 106 6.53 -23.61 2.04
CA SER A 106 6.93 -23.16 3.37
C SER A 106 5.74 -22.79 4.24
N VAL A 107 5.74 -23.29 5.48
CA VAL A 107 4.72 -22.96 6.48
C VAL A 107 5.00 -21.55 7.04
N VAL A 108 3.98 -20.71 7.03
CA VAL A 108 4.07 -19.36 7.59
C VAL A 108 3.69 -19.40 9.07
N ASP A 109 4.69 -19.50 9.94
CA ASP A 109 4.48 -19.65 11.40
C ASP A 109 3.90 -18.40 12.08
N ARG A 110 4.07 -17.22 11.47
CA ARG A 110 3.52 -15.97 12.00
C ARG A 110 2.13 -15.72 11.41
N PRO A 111 1.05 -15.76 12.21
CA PRO A 111 -0.26 -15.37 11.71
C PRO A 111 -0.29 -13.87 11.40
N SER A 112 -1.06 -13.50 10.38
CA SER A 112 -1.38 -12.10 10.07
C SER A 112 -2.82 -11.82 10.47
N GLN A 113 -3.06 -10.71 11.18
CA GLN A 113 -4.42 -10.20 11.47
C GLN A 113 -5.23 -9.90 10.21
N PHE A 114 -4.58 -9.79 9.05
CA PHE A 114 -5.18 -9.53 7.76
C PHE A 114 -5.22 -10.77 6.85
N ASN A 115 -4.91 -11.95 7.38
CA ASN A 115 -4.86 -13.22 6.64
C ASN A 115 -4.03 -13.14 5.35
N TYR A 116 -2.93 -12.37 5.41
CA TYR A 116 -2.06 -12.08 4.27
C TYR A 116 -2.81 -11.58 3.04
N THR A 117 -3.65 -10.56 3.26
CA THR A 117 -4.38 -9.84 2.21
C THR A 117 -4.02 -8.37 2.29
N TRP A 118 -3.68 -7.78 1.15
CA TRP A 118 -3.28 -6.39 0.98
C TRP A 118 -4.33 -5.63 0.17
N PHE A 119 -4.40 -4.32 0.38
CA PHE A 119 -5.09 -3.43 -0.56
C PHE A 119 -4.07 -2.91 -1.54
N ILE A 120 -4.18 -3.34 -2.80
CA ILE A 120 -3.12 -3.18 -3.79
C ILE A 120 -3.59 -2.20 -4.88
N PRO A 121 -2.97 -1.02 -5.00
CA PRO A 121 -3.16 -0.15 -6.15
C PRO A 121 -2.41 -0.74 -7.36
N ILE A 122 -3.13 -1.03 -8.43
CA ILE A 122 -2.62 -1.62 -9.66
C ILE A 122 -2.72 -0.59 -10.77
N LYS A 123 -1.57 -0.01 -11.14
CA LYS A 123 -1.42 0.73 -12.40
C LYS A 123 -1.08 -0.26 -13.51
N TRP A 124 -1.78 -0.16 -14.63
CA TRP A 124 -1.62 -1.08 -15.74
C TRP A 124 -1.84 -0.36 -17.08
N MET A 125 -1.33 -0.98 -18.14
CA MET A 125 -1.34 -0.43 -19.49
C MET A 125 -1.84 -1.49 -20.46
N LYS A 126 -2.65 -1.09 -21.44
CA LYS A 126 -3.15 -1.96 -22.50
C LYS A 126 -2.82 -1.32 -23.85
N ASN A 127 -2.12 -2.04 -24.71
CA ASN A 127 -1.72 -1.58 -26.05
C ASN A 127 -1.02 -0.20 -26.05
N GLY A 128 -0.16 0.06 -25.07
CA GLY A 128 0.56 1.34 -24.97
C GLY A 128 -0.24 2.48 -24.32
N VAL A 129 -1.48 2.24 -23.90
CA VAL A 129 -2.34 3.24 -23.28
C VAL A 129 -2.52 2.95 -21.79
N ASP A 130 -2.16 3.92 -20.96
CA ASP A 130 -2.39 3.85 -19.52
C ASP A 130 -3.87 3.69 -19.22
N GLN A 131 -4.20 2.75 -18.35
CA GLN A 131 -5.56 2.47 -17.93
C GLN A 131 -5.83 3.11 -16.56
N GLN A 132 -7.11 3.22 -16.22
CA GLN A 132 -7.50 3.68 -14.89
C GLN A 132 -6.92 2.73 -13.83
N GLN A 133 -6.39 3.32 -12.75
CA GLN A 133 -5.88 2.56 -11.63
C GLN A 133 -6.99 1.67 -11.06
N TYR A 134 -6.66 0.40 -10.87
CA TYR A 134 -7.54 -0.59 -10.30
C TYR A 134 -7.09 -0.92 -8.87
N TRP A 135 -8.04 -1.17 -7.97
CA TRP A 135 -7.74 -1.52 -6.58
C TRP A 135 -8.18 -2.94 -6.29
N LEU A 136 -7.22 -3.81 -5.97
CA LEU A 136 -7.51 -5.16 -5.50
C LEU A 136 -7.67 -5.12 -3.96
N LEU A 137 -8.91 -5.23 -3.49
CA LEU A 137 -9.24 -5.17 -2.06
C LEU A 137 -9.39 -6.55 -1.42
N ASP A 138 -9.77 -7.55 -2.22
CA ASP A 138 -9.99 -8.92 -1.79
C ASP A 138 -8.94 -9.88 -2.35
N LYS A 139 -8.94 -11.13 -1.88
CA LYS A 139 -8.00 -12.16 -2.36
C LYS A 139 -8.15 -12.46 -3.85
N THR A 140 -9.37 -12.34 -4.36
CA THR A 140 -9.72 -12.57 -5.75
C THR A 140 -10.79 -11.55 -6.12
N ASP A 141 -10.67 -10.98 -7.31
CA ASP A 141 -11.70 -10.15 -7.92
C ASP A 141 -11.65 -10.34 -9.45
N THR A 142 -12.72 -9.96 -10.15
CA THR A 142 -12.82 -10.10 -11.61
C THR A 142 -12.98 -8.73 -12.23
N HIS A 143 -11.95 -8.26 -12.94
CA HIS A 143 -12.06 -7.02 -13.69
C HIS A 143 -12.71 -7.31 -15.05
N SER A 144 -13.95 -6.86 -15.19
CA SER A 144 -14.63 -6.81 -16.49
C SER A 144 -14.00 -5.66 -17.29
N SER A 145 -13.26 -5.99 -18.36
CA SER A 145 -12.71 -5.00 -19.30
C SER A 145 -13.80 -4.36 -20.16
#